data_AF-B0DHZ3-F1
#
_entry.id   AF-B0DHZ3-F1
#
_cell.length_a   1.000
_cell.length_b   1.000
_cell.length_c   1.000
_cell.angle_alpha   90.00
_cell.angle_beta   90.00
_cell.angle_gamma   90.00
#
_symmetry.space_group_name_H-M   'P 1'
#
loop_
_entity.id
_entity.type
_entity.pdbx_description
1 polymer ?
#
loop_
_entity_poly.entity_id
_entity_poly.type
_entity_poly.pdbx_seq_one_letter_code
_entity_poly.pdbx_strand_id
1 'polypeptide(L)'
;MRATLPRLVRIIPRSLFSPGQATIIPAPEPQYNDLHRPTVLDLLQKQRDDLVQKQQDGLLKQGEEWPSNIRIEVPLERSAFKNVRKELRGEIKKLFKER
;
A
#
# COMPACT_ATOMS: atom_id res chain seq x y z
N MET A 1 3.81 34.26 47.65
CA MET A 1 3.63 34.46 46.20
C MET A 1 5.00 34.42 45.54
N ARG A 2 5.27 33.43 44.67
CA ARG A 2 6.56 33.36 43.95
C ARG A 2 6.51 34.30 42.75
N ALA A 3 7.41 35.27 42.68
CA ALA A 3 7.57 36.13 41.51
C ALA A 3 8.03 35.26 40.33
N THR A 4 7.26 35.25 39.24
CA THR A 4 7.66 34.62 37.98
C THR A 4 8.62 35.54 37.23
N LEU A 5 9.64 34.96 36.59
CA LEU A 5 10.60 35.70 35.76
C LEU A 5 9.85 36.48 34.66
N PRO A 6 10.20 37.76 34.41
CA PRO A 6 9.59 38.52 33.33
C PRO A 6 9.95 37.85 31.99
N ARG A 7 8.96 37.23 31.35
CA ARG A 7 9.11 36.73 29.99
C ARG A 7 9.10 37.92 29.05
N LEU A 8 10.25 38.26 28.49
CA LEU A 8 10.36 39.27 27.45
C LEU A 8 9.62 38.77 26.21
N VAL A 9 8.41 39.29 25.96
CA VAL A 9 7.66 39.00 24.73
C VAL A 9 8.21 39.91 23.64
N ARG A 10 8.89 39.34 22.65
CA ARG A 10 9.35 40.08 21.48
C ARG A 10 8.16 40.37 20.57
N ILE A 11 7.65 41.60 20.62
CA ILE A 11 6.59 42.05 19.72
C ILE A 11 7.23 42.39 18.37
N ILE A 12 6.93 41.59 17.35
CA ILE A 12 7.37 41.86 15.97
C ILE A 12 6.28 42.68 15.28
N PRO A 13 6.59 43.86 14.72
CA PRO A 13 5.62 44.67 14.01
C PRO A 13 5.12 43.95 12.76
N ARG A 14 3.81 44.07 12.49
CA ARG A 14 3.14 43.40 11.37
C ARG A 14 3.73 43.74 10.00
N SER A 15 4.43 44.87 9.87
CA SER A 15 5.12 45.28 8.64
C SER A 15 6.33 44.41 8.28
N LEU A 16 6.93 43.74 9.26
CA LEU A 16 8.03 42.78 9.05
C LEU A 16 7.51 41.36 8.77
N PHE A 17 6.21 41.14 8.91
CA PHE A 17 5.56 39.90 8.59
C PHE A 17 5.04 39.98 7.16
N SER A 18 5.74 39.35 6.21
CA SER A 18 5.31 39.21 4.81
C SER A 18 4.51 37.92 4.66
N PRO A 19 3.17 37.91 4.79
CA PRO A 19 2.35 36.69 4.78
C PRO A 19 2.38 35.93 3.44
N GLY A 20 2.91 36.53 2.37
CA GLY A 20 2.99 35.92 1.03
C GLY A 20 4.31 35.20 0.72
N GLN A 21 5.31 35.26 1.61
CA GLN A 21 6.64 34.68 1.36
C GLN A 21 6.90 33.40 2.15
N ALA A 22 5.99 33.03 3.05
CA ALA A 22 6.02 31.74 3.70
C ALA A 22 5.54 30.68 2.70
N THR A 23 6.41 29.74 2.34
CA THR A 23 6.02 28.51 1.66
C THR A 23 5.07 27.75 2.58
N ILE A 24 3.76 27.86 2.32
CA ILE A 24 2.75 27.08 3.02
C ILE A 24 2.91 25.64 2.51
N ILE A 25 3.61 24.82 3.28
CA ILE A 25 3.70 23.39 3.01
C ILE A 25 2.35 22.79 3.43
N PRO A 26 1.58 22.18 2.50
CA PRO A 26 0.33 21.54 2.88
C PRO A 26 0.62 20.41 3.88
N ALA A 27 -0.36 20.14 4.74
CA ALA A 27 -0.27 18.99 5.64
C ALA A 27 -0.05 17.72 4.81
N PRO A 28 0.78 16.77 5.28
CA PRO A 28 0.96 15.49 4.60
C PRO A 28 -0.39 14.79 4.49
N GLU A 29 -0.55 14.01 3.43
CA GLU A 29 -1.75 13.20 3.26
C GLU A 29 -1.91 12.24 4.44
N PRO A 30 -3.16 12.02 4.90
CA PRO A 30 -3.39 11.12 6.00
C PRO A 30 -3.12 9.66 5.59
N GLN A 31 -2.48 8.92 6.47
CA GLN A 31 -2.03 7.54 6.23
C GLN A 31 -3.16 6.56 5.85
N TYR A 32 -4.40 6.80 6.27
CA TYR A 32 -5.52 5.94 5.90
C TYR A 32 -5.83 5.97 4.40
N ASN A 33 -5.40 7.02 3.68
CA ASN A 33 -5.52 7.06 2.22
C ASN A 33 -4.71 5.95 1.55
N ASP A 34 -3.64 5.46 2.18
CA ASP A 34 -2.83 4.36 1.66
C ASP A 34 -3.60 3.02 1.65
N LEU A 35 -4.59 2.85 2.53
CA LEU A 35 -5.44 1.65 2.55
C LEU A 35 -6.33 1.54 1.30
N HIS A 36 -6.61 2.66 0.64
CA HIS A 36 -7.40 2.71 -0.58
C HIS A 36 -6.55 2.61 -1.85
N ARG A 37 -5.22 2.67 -1.72
CA ARG A 37 -4.32 2.52 -2.86
C ARG A 37 -4.20 1.04 -3.22
N PRO A 38 -4.24 0.68 -4.51
CA PRO A 38 -4.00 -0.68 -4.92
C PRO A 38 -2.58 -1.10 -4.54
N THR A 39 -2.44 -2.30 -3.99
CA THR A 39 -1.12 -2.84 -3.71
C THR A 39 -0.44 -3.23 -5.03
N VAL A 40 0.90 -3.36 -5.01
CA VAL A 40 1.66 -3.85 -6.16
C VAL A 40 1.15 -5.22 -6.60
N LEU A 41 0.76 -6.07 -5.64
CA LEU A 41 0.22 -7.39 -5.91
C LEU A 41 -1.14 -7.31 -6.62
N ASP A 42 -2.01 -6.37 -6.22
CA ASP A 42 -3.29 -6.13 -6.89
C ASP A 42 -3.07 -5.63 -8.33
N LEU A 43 -2.08 -4.77 -8.56
CA LEU A 43 -1.75 -4.26 -9.88
C LEU A 43 -1.24 -5.38 -10.79
N LEU A 44 -0.35 -6.24 -10.28
CA LEU A 44 0.17 -7.38 -11.02
C LEU A 44 -0.91 -8.43 -11.31
N GLN A 45 -1.82 -8.68 -10.37
CA GLN A 45 -2.97 -9.57 -10.60
C GLN A 45 -3.86 -9.04 -11.72
N LYS A 46 -4.24 -7.77 -11.67
CA LYS A 46 -5.03 -7.12 -12.73
C LYS A 46 -4.33 -7.22 -14.08
N GLN A 47 -3.04 -6.89 -14.13
CA GLN A 47 -2.26 -6.98 -15.37
C GLN A 47 -2.24 -8.41 -15.95
N ARG A 48 -2.07 -9.42 -15.09
CA ARG A 48 -2.11 -10.83 -15.52
C ARG A 48 -3.47 -11.17 -16.11
N ASP A 49 -4.54 -10.83 -15.39
CA ASP A 49 -5.89 -11.21 -15.77
C ASP A 49 -6.31 -10.50 -17.07
N ASP A 50 -5.91 -9.23 -17.25
CA ASP A 50 -6.11 -8.47 -18.49
C ASP A 50 -5.39 -9.13 -19.69
N LEU A 51 -4.16 -9.61 -19.49
CA LEU A 51 -3.40 -10.31 -20.53
C LEU A 51 -4.02 -11.67 -20.87
N VAL A 52 -4.50 -12.41 -19.87
CA VAL A 52 -5.22 -13.67 -20.08
C VAL A 52 -6.51 -13.44 -20.88
N GLN A 53 -7.26 -12.38 -20.57
CA GLN A 53 -8.46 -12.01 -21.32
C GLN A 53 -8.12 -11.63 -22.77
N LYS A 54 -7.14 -10.76 -22.99
CA LYS A 54 -6.69 -10.40 -24.35
C LYS A 54 -6.17 -11.59 -25.16
N GLN A 55 -5.60 -12.59 -24.48
CA GLN A 55 -5.16 -13.83 -25.11
C GLN A 55 -6.35 -14.66 -25.57
N GLN A 56 -7.39 -14.77 -24.74
CA GLN A 56 -8.64 -15.44 -25.09
C GLN A 56 -9.36 -14.74 -26.25
N ASP A 57 -9.31 -13.41 -26.28
CA ASP A 57 -9.91 -12.58 -27.33
C ASP A 57 -9.08 -12.58 -28.64
N GLY A 58 -7.90 -13.20 -28.66
CA GLY A 58 -7.03 -13.28 -29.83
C GLY A 58 -6.40 -11.94 -30.25
N LEU A 59 -6.45 -10.94 -29.37
CA LEU A 59 -5.93 -9.58 -29.60
C LEU A 59 -4.48 -9.39 -29.13
N LEU A 60 -3.84 -10.45 -28.62
CA LEU A 60 -2.48 -10.39 -28.09
C LEU A 60 -1.46 -10.16 -29.21
N LYS A 61 -0.61 -9.14 -29.04
CA LYS A 61 0.56 -8.94 -29.91
C LYS A 61 1.67 -9.90 -29.51
N GLN A 62 2.49 -10.32 -30.47
CA GLN A 62 3.69 -11.12 -30.17
C GLN A 62 4.61 -10.35 -29.22
N GLY A 63 4.86 -10.93 -28.03
CA GLY A 63 5.68 -10.34 -26.97
C GLY A 63 4.92 -9.76 -25.77
N GLU A 64 3.59 -9.68 -25.81
CA GLU A 64 2.75 -9.24 -24.68
C GLU A 64 2.29 -10.42 -23.80
N GLU A 65 3.14 -11.42 -23.60
CA GLU A 65 2.82 -12.56 -22.74
C GLU A 65 3.15 -12.28 -21.27
N TRP A 66 2.43 -12.95 -20.36
CA TRP A 66 2.78 -12.91 -18.94
C TRP A 66 4.18 -13.48 -18.72
N PRO A 67 5.08 -12.77 -18.03
CA PRO A 67 6.47 -13.18 -17.96
C PRO A 67 6.64 -14.40 -17.04
N SER A 68 7.37 -15.41 -17.52
CA SER A 68 7.52 -16.71 -16.84
C SER A 68 8.27 -16.65 -15.50
N ASN A 69 8.98 -15.55 -15.22
CA ASN A 69 9.73 -15.34 -13.98
C ASN A 69 8.83 -14.87 -12.82
N ILE A 70 7.61 -14.39 -13.07
CA ILE A 70 6.71 -13.90 -12.03
C ILE A 70 5.58 -14.92 -11.83
N ARG A 71 5.54 -15.51 -10.63
CA ARG A 71 4.44 -16.38 -10.18
C ARG A 71 3.67 -15.67 -9.08
N ILE A 72 2.36 -15.51 -9.29
CA ILE A 72 1.45 -14.98 -8.28
C ILE A 72 0.64 -16.16 -7.74
N GLU A 73 0.88 -16.53 -6.48
CA GLU A 73 0.14 -17.60 -5.82
C GLU A 73 -1.25 -17.12 -5.40
N VAL A 74 -2.24 -18.01 -5.55
CA VAL A 74 -3.62 -17.71 -5.12
C VAL A 74 -3.73 -18.05 -3.63
N PRO A 75 -4.35 -17.19 -2.80
CA PRO A 75 -4.55 -17.48 -1.39
C PRO A 75 -5.34 -18.78 -1.21
N LEU A 76 -4.82 -19.68 -0.37
CA LEU A 76 -5.44 -20.98 -0.12
C LEU A 76 -6.70 -20.83 0.74
N GLU A 77 -7.84 -21.23 0.19
CA GLU A 77 -9.10 -21.28 0.92
C GLU A 77 -9.18 -22.46 1.89
N ARG A 78 -10.15 -22.41 2.82
CA ARG A 78 -10.43 -23.52 3.75
C ARG A 78 -10.81 -24.82 3.03
N SER A 79 -11.39 -24.71 1.83
CA SER A 79 -11.76 -25.82 0.95
C SER A 79 -10.55 -26.67 0.55
N ALA A 80 -9.39 -26.04 0.31
CA ALA A 80 -8.15 -26.73 -0.04
C ALA A 80 -7.67 -27.71 1.05
N PHE A 81 -8.05 -27.47 2.31
CA PHE A 81 -7.67 -28.30 3.45
C PHE A 81 -8.68 -29.40 3.82
N LYS A 82 -9.74 -29.60 3.03
CA LYS A 82 -10.84 -30.53 3.39
C LYS A 82 -10.36 -31.95 3.66
N ASN A 83 -9.44 -32.46 2.84
CA ASN A 83 -8.92 -33.83 2.93
C ASN A 83 -7.66 -33.97 3.81
N VAL A 84 -7.18 -32.87 4.39
CA VAL A 84 -6.00 -32.87 5.25
C VAL A 84 -6.41 -33.26 6.66
N ARG A 85 -5.65 -34.17 7.28
CA ARG A 85 -5.83 -34.55 8.70
C ARG A 85 -5.76 -33.30 9.58
N LYS A 86 -6.67 -33.19 10.55
CA LYS A 86 -6.85 -31.97 11.36
C LYS A 86 -5.55 -31.52 12.06
N GLU A 87 -4.75 -32.47 12.52
CA GLU A 87 -3.45 -32.25 13.18
C GLU A 87 -2.44 -31.55 12.27
N LEU A 88 -2.37 -31.94 11.00
CA LEU A 88 -1.38 -31.43 10.04
C LEU A 88 -1.76 -30.07 9.44
N ARG A 89 -3.04 -29.66 9.54
CA ARG A 89 -3.51 -28.39 8.96
C ARG A 89 -2.77 -27.17 9.53
N GLY A 90 -2.41 -27.22 10.82
CA GLY A 90 -1.71 -26.13 11.49
C GLY A 90 -0.29 -25.94 10.97
N GLU A 91 0.44 -27.05 10.79
CA GLU A 91 1.81 -27.04 10.27
C GLU A 91 1.84 -26.63 8.81
N ILE A 92 0.96 -27.20 7.99
CA ILE A 92 0.88 -26.87 6.56
C ILE A 92 0.56 -25.38 6.39
N LYS A 93 -0.38 -24.82 7.16
CA LYS A 93 -0.68 -23.37 7.11
C LYS A 93 0.52 -22.49 7.48
N LYS A 94 1.45 -22.96 8.32
CA LYS A 94 2.67 -22.21 8.66
C LYS A 94 3.65 -22.19 7.49
N LEU A 95 3.69 -23.24 6.66
CA LEU A 95 4.55 -23.28 5.48
C LEU A 95 4.14 -22.25 4.42
N PHE A 96 2.84 -21.96 4.31
CA PHE A 96 2.28 -21.00 3.36
C PHE A 96 2.23 -19.55 3.88
N LYS A 97 2.62 -19.28 5.12
CA LYS A 97 2.74 -17.90 5.61
C LYS A 97 4.14 -17.38 5.27
N GLU A 98 4.19 -16.25 4.56
CA GLU A 98 5.43 -15.49 4.37
C GLU A 98 6.00 -15.09 5.74
N ARG A 99 7.33 -15.18 5.89
CA ARG A 99 8.08 -14.83 7.11
C ARG A 99 8.40 -13.34 7.17
#